data_AF-A0A1Q4ASN7-F1
#
_entry.id   AF-A0A1Q4ASN7-F1
#
_cell.length_a   1.000
_cell.length_b   1.000
_cell.length_c   1.000
_cell.angle_alpha   90.00
_cell.angle_beta   90.00
_cell.angle_gamma   90.00
#
_symmetry.space_group_name_H-M   'P 1'
#
loop_
_entity.id
_entity.type
_entity.pdbx_description
1 polymer ?
#
loop_
_entity_poly.entity_id
_entity_poly.type
_entity_poly.pdbx_seq_one_letter_code
_entity_poly.pdbx_strand_id
1 'polypeptide(L)'
;MPVAFDPRVPPGDLTLAVGVVPDTIEGALARARDLGAIAPSSTRDRWEALATVAAHDLGAARALEPHLDALGILEQAGLPRPHGVWGVFAAEGGGDPLVATPSGAAWSLTGTKPWCSLADRLDGALVTAALPSGDRRLFAVDLRGPGVSVVPGTWRARGLVEIPSGPVRFEAVPAEPVGETGWYLARPGFAIGGIGVAACWFGGAVGIGRAVLAAARAKPDPFLLAHLGAIDELLAGCRLALADAAERADAGDGAPRILAKRVRSTVARACEEILWRAGHALGPAPIALDAAHAKRVADLQLYVRQHHAERDLASLGEAVAAEESPW
;
A
#
# COMPACT_ATOMS: atom_id res chain seq x y z
N MET A 1 -7.40 10.44 16.46
CA MET A 1 -8.56 9.52 16.39
C MET A 1 -8.28 8.46 15.32
N PRO A 2 -8.50 7.18 15.64
CA PRO A 2 -8.47 6.11 14.64
C PRO A 2 -9.40 6.41 13.46
N VAL A 3 -9.05 5.86 12.30
CA VAL A 3 -9.93 5.85 11.13
C VAL A 3 -10.79 4.60 11.22
N ALA A 4 -12.11 4.78 11.25
CA ALA A 4 -13.07 3.68 11.31
C ALA A 4 -13.93 3.65 10.04
N PHE A 5 -14.16 2.46 9.51
CA PHE A 5 -15.00 2.22 8.34
C PHE A 5 -16.48 2.15 8.71
N ASP A 6 -16.82 1.57 9.86
CA ASP A 6 -18.15 1.68 10.46
C ASP A 6 -18.00 2.21 11.90
N PRO A 7 -18.50 3.42 12.20
CA PRO A 7 -18.40 3.99 13.55
C PRO A 7 -19.19 3.22 14.60
N ARG A 8 -20.07 2.29 14.21
CA ARG A 8 -20.86 1.44 15.13
C ARG A 8 -20.11 0.22 15.62
N VAL A 9 -19.03 -0.16 14.93
CA VAL A 9 -18.23 -1.34 15.26
C VAL A 9 -16.93 -0.88 15.93
N PRO A 10 -16.57 -1.41 17.11
CA PRO A 10 -15.32 -1.09 17.77
C PRO A 10 -14.10 -1.42 16.90
N PRO A 11 -13.00 -0.65 17.01
CA PRO A 11 -11.75 -0.98 16.33
C PRO A 11 -11.21 -2.33 16.83
N GLY A 12 -10.61 -3.09 15.92
CA GLY A 12 -9.96 -4.37 16.25
C GLY A 12 -8.60 -4.20 16.93
N ASP A 13 -8.00 -5.33 17.30
CA ASP A 13 -6.78 -5.36 18.11
C ASP A 13 -5.59 -4.70 17.41
N LEU A 14 -5.44 -4.90 16.09
CA LEU A 14 -4.36 -4.27 15.34
C LEU A 14 -4.56 -2.75 15.24
N THR A 15 -5.80 -2.30 15.00
CA THR A 15 -6.16 -0.88 14.96
C THR A 15 -5.97 -0.19 16.32
N LEU A 16 -6.20 -0.88 17.42
CA LEU A 16 -5.89 -0.38 18.74
C LEU A 16 -4.37 -0.33 18.99
N ALA A 17 -3.64 -1.34 18.51
CA ALA A 17 -2.20 -1.47 18.73
C ALA A 17 -1.34 -0.48 17.94
N VAL A 18 -1.81 0.03 16.79
CA VAL A 18 -1.04 1.04 16.03
C VAL A 18 -0.75 2.29 16.85
N GLY A 19 -1.67 2.68 17.75
CA GLY A 19 -1.47 3.82 18.65
C GLY A 19 -0.96 5.08 17.93
N VAL A 20 0.06 5.71 18.51
CA VAL A 20 0.85 6.75 17.82
C VAL A 20 2.07 6.07 17.21
N VAL A 21 2.10 5.97 15.88
CA VAL A 21 3.28 5.49 15.16
C VAL A 21 4.29 6.63 15.05
N PRO A 22 5.59 6.40 15.29
CA PRO A 22 6.61 7.45 15.14
C PRO A 22 6.66 8.01 13.72
N ASP A 23 6.92 9.31 13.61
CA ASP A 23 7.03 10.03 12.33
C ASP A 23 8.37 9.75 11.60
N THR A 24 9.27 8.98 12.22
CA THR A 24 10.54 8.53 11.64
C THR A 24 10.39 7.14 11.03
N ILE A 25 11.07 6.88 9.91
CA ILE A 25 11.04 5.57 9.25
C ILE A 25 11.63 4.46 10.11
N GLU A 26 12.69 4.73 10.86
CA GLU A 26 13.29 3.76 11.78
C GLU A 26 12.30 3.36 12.87
N GLY A 27 11.57 4.34 13.42
CA GLY A 27 10.50 4.09 14.38
C GLY A 27 9.31 3.34 13.78
N ALA A 28 8.91 3.67 12.54
CA ALA A 28 7.85 2.95 11.83
C ALA A 28 8.26 1.49 11.55
N LEU A 29 9.49 1.24 11.09
CA LEU A 29 10.01 -0.12 10.86
C LEU A 29 10.13 -0.91 12.18
N ALA A 30 10.55 -0.27 13.27
CA ALA A 30 10.54 -0.91 14.59
C ALA A 30 9.13 -1.33 15.01
N ARG A 31 8.13 -0.46 14.81
CA ARG A 31 6.72 -0.79 15.08
C ARG A 31 6.17 -1.83 14.10
N ALA A 32 6.67 -1.92 12.86
CA ALA A 32 6.29 -2.97 11.92
C ALA A 32 6.51 -4.36 12.53
N ARG A 33 7.66 -4.55 13.17
CA ARG A 33 8.02 -5.81 13.83
C ARG A 33 7.06 -6.14 14.97
N ASP A 34 6.75 -5.17 15.83
CA ASP A 34 5.83 -5.37 16.96
C ASP A 34 4.41 -5.67 16.49
N LEU A 35 3.92 -4.89 15.51
CA LEU A 35 2.58 -5.04 14.94
C LEU A 35 2.45 -6.34 14.15
N GLY A 36 3.52 -6.80 13.51
CA GLY A 36 3.57 -8.09 12.83
C GLY A 36 3.38 -9.29 13.75
N ALA A 37 3.55 -9.15 15.06
CA ALA A 37 3.22 -10.20 16.03
C ALA A 37 1.70 -10.30 16.30
N ILE A 38 0.94 -9.25 16.01
CA ILE A 38 -0.49 -9.16 16.28
C ILE A 38 -1.25 -9.65 15.05
N ALA A 39 -1.97 -10.76 15.20
CA ALA A 39 -2.87 -11.21 14.14
C ALA A 39 -4.05 -10.23 14.06
N PRO A 40 -4.35 -9.64 12.89
CA PRO A 40 -5.54 -8.81 12.75
C PRO A 40 -6.79 -9.67 12.99
N SER A 41 -7.79 -9.10 13.66
CA SER A 41 -9.04 -9.84 13.96
C SER A 41 -9.95 -10.01 12.74
N SER A 42 -9.70 -9.24 11.67
CA SER A 42 -10.45 -9.24 10.41
C SER A 42 -9.65 -8.52 9.31
N THR A 43 -10.06 -8.68 8.04
CA THR A 43 -9.52 -7.85 6.94
C THR A 43 -9.75 -6.37 7.22
N ARG A 44 -10.91 -6.04 7.81
CA ARG A 44 -11.26 -4.68 8.21
C ARG A 44 -10.26 -4.11 9.22
N ASP A 45 -9.95 -4.84 10.28
CA ASP A 45 -9.02 -4.40 11.33
C ASP A 45 -7.64 -4.06 10.73
N ARG A 46 -7.15 -4.90 9.81
CA ARG A 46 -5.91 -4.61 9.08
C ARG A 46 -5.97 -3.31 8.28
N TRP A 47 -7.06 -3.07 7.57
CA TRP A 47 -7.20 -1.87 6.73
C TRP A 47 -7.46 -0.60 7.55
N GLU A 48 -8.23 -0.67 8.64
CA GLU A 48 -8.43 0.44 9.58
C GLU A 48 -7.12 0.82 10.29
N ALA A 49 -6.30 -0.17 10.67
CA ALA A 49 -4.96 0.06 11.21
C ALA A 49 -4.08 0.83 10.21
N LEU A 50 -4.01 0.37 8.95
CA LEU A 50 -3.25 1.04 7.89
C LEU A 50 -3.77 2.45 7.59
N ALA A 51 -5.09 2.62 7.48
CA ALA A 51 -5.72 3.92 7.26
C ALA A 51 -5.50 4.87 8.46
N THR A 52 -5.47 4.34 9.67
CA THR A 52 -5.18 5.11 10.89
C THR A 52 -3.77 5.66 10.87
N VAL A 53 -2.78 4.81 10.55
CA VAL A 53 -1.39 5.27 10.43
C VAL A 53 -1.26 6.27 9.28
N ALA A 54 -1.83 5.99 8.11
CA ALA A 54 -1.73 6.89 6.95
C ALA A 54 -2.43 8.24 7.17
N ALA A 55 -3.51 8.27 7.97
CA ALA A 55 -4.15 9.51 8.38
C ALA A 55 -3.32 10.32 9.37
N HIS A 56 -2.30 9.72 9.98
CA HIS A 56 -1.26 10.43 10.71
C HIS A 56 -0.09 10.78 9.79
N ASP A 57 0.57 9.79 9.20
CA ASP A 57 1.72 9.93 8.30
C ASP A 57 1.74 8.82 7.21
N LEU A 58 1.78 9.23 5.93
CA LEU A 58 1.76 8.31 4.78
C LEU A 58 3.08 7.55 4.60
N GLY A 59 4.21 8.15 4.99
CA GLY A 59 5.51 7.50 4.98
C GLY A 59 5.57 6.36 5.97
N ALA A 60 5.12 6.60 7.21
CA ALA A 60 5.00 5.56 8.23
C ALA A 60 4.10 4.41 7.75
N ALA A 61 2.94 4.72 7.17
CA ALA A 61 2.07 3.70 6.60
C ALA A 61 2.75 2.92 5.46
N ARG A 62 3.51 3.59 4.59
CA ARG A 62 4.25 2.94 3.51
C ARG A 62 5.42 2.08 4.00
N ALA A 63 5.98 2.36 5.17
CA ALA A 63 6.98 1.52 5.81
C ALA A 63 6.35 0.26 6.45
N LEU A 64 5.15 0.37 7.01
CA LEU A 64 4.44 -0.73 7.68
C LEU A 64 3.77 -1.69 6.69
N GLU A 65 3.08 -1.15 5.68
CA GLU A 65 2.16 -1.89 4.82
C GLU A 65 2.83 -3.10 4.11
N PRO A 66 4.02 -2.96 3.48
CA PRO A 66 4.67 -4.08 2.80
C PRO A 66 5.07 -5.19 3.76
N HIS A 67 5.41 -4.86 5.00
CA HIS A 67 5.76 -5.87 5.99
C HIS A 67 4.54 -6.70 6.39
N LEU A 68 3.42 -6.05 6.69
CA LEU A 68 2.17 -6.75 6.97
C LEU A 68 1.70 -7.58 5.76
N ASP A 69 1.97 -7.12 4.53
CA ASP A 69 1.71 -7.91 3.32
C ASP A 69 2.62 -9.13 3.20
N ALA A 70 3.93 -8.97 3.44
CA ALA A 70 4.87 -10.07 3.44
C ALA A 70 4.45 -11.18 4.43
N LEU A 71 4.02 -10.81 5.65
CA LEU A 71 3.53 -11.76 6.64
C LEU A 71 2.29 -12.52 6.16
N GLY A 72 1.31 -11.81 5.58
CA GLY A 72 0.10 -12.45 5.04
C GLY A 72 0.39 -13.36 3.84
N ILE A 73 1.36 -13.00 2.99
CA ILE A 73 1.80 -13.84 1.87
C ILE A 73 2.44 -15.13 2.38
N LEU A 74 3.34 -15.04 3.36
CA LEU A 74 4.02 -16.20 3.93
C LEU A 74 3.04 -17.14 4.65
N GLU A 75 2.08 -16.58 5.38
CA GLU A 75 0.99 -17.35 5.99
C GLU A 75 0.17 -18.11 4.95
N GLN A 76 -0.23 -17.46 3.85
CA GLN A 76 -0.94 -18.13 2.74
C GLN A 76 -0.10 -19.20 2.04
N ALA A 77 1.22 -19.06 2.04
CA ALA A 77 2.14 -20.05 1.50
C ALA A 77 2.42 -21.21 2.47
N GLY A 78 1.89 -21.17 3.70
CA GLY A 78 2.20 -22.15 4.75
C GLY A 78 3.66 -22.08 5.22
N LEU A 79 4.30 -20.93 5.06
CA LEU A 79 5.70 -20.71 5.42
C LEU A 79 5.81 -19.97 6.77
N PRO A 80 6.90 -20.20 7.53
CA PRO A 80 7.10 -19.52 8.79
C PRO A 80 7.23 -18.01 8.61
N ARG A 81 6.87 -17.26 9.66
CA ARG A 81 7.14 -15.83 9.72
C ARG A 81 8.65 -15.60 9.69
N PRO A 82 9.13 -14.61 8.94
CA PRO A 82 10.55 -14.37 8.84
C PRO A 82 11.03 -13.55 10.05
N HIS A 83 12.34 -13.60 10.32
CA HIS A 83 12.96 -12.67 11.25
C HIS A 83 13.11 -11.28 10.62
N GLY A 84 12.98 -10.23 11.43
CA GLY A 84 13.20 -8.85 11.00
C GLY A 84 12.01 -8.23 10.27
N VAL A 85 12.27 -7.14 9.54
CA VAL A 85 11.27 -6.38 8.77
C VAL A 85 11.47 -6.64 7.28
N TRP A 86 10.37 -6.98 6.62
CA TRP A 86 10.37 -7.48 5.25
C TRP A 86 9.59 -6.58 4.30
N GLY A 87 10.04 -6.51 3.06
CA GLY A 87 9.31 -5.85 1.96
C GLY A 87 8.65 -6.84 1.00
N VAL A 88 7.84 -6.30 0.08
CA VAL A 88 7.29 -7.04 -1.07
C VAL A 88 7.61 -6.24 -2.34
N PHE A 89 8.42 -6.82 -3.22
CA PHE A 89 8.86 -6.19 -4.47
C PHE A 89 8.32 -6.99 -5.66
N ALA A 90 7.17 -6.57 -6.17
CA ALA A 90 6.48 -7.23 -7.28
C ALA A 90 6.51 -6.44 -8.60
N ALA A 91 6.98 -5.19 -8.58
CA ALA A 91 6.98 -4.35 -9.76
C ALA A 91 7.99 -4.86 -10.81
N GLU A 92 7.58 -4.82 -12.08
CA GLU A 92 8.38 -5.27 -13.21
C GLU A 92 8.71 -4.09 -14.15
N GLY A 93 9.71 -4.29 -15.00
CA GLY A 93 10.13 -3.32 -16.02
C GLY A 93 11.65 -3.12 -16.05
N GLY A 94 12.10 -2.19 -16.90
CA GLY A 94 13.52 -1.92 -17.11
C GLY A 94 14.16 -2.82 -18.18
N GLY A 95 15.39 -2.49 -18.57
CA GLY A 95 16.14 -3.21 -19.61
C GLY A 95 16.89 -4.46 -19.13
N ASP A 96 16.94 -4.69 -17.81
CA ASP A 96 17.65 -5.79 -17.15
C ASP A 96 16.71 -6.44 -16.11
N PRO A 97 15.70 -7.22 -16.54
CA PRO A 97 14.70 -7.78 -15.64
C PRO A 97 15.33 -8.80 -14.69
N LEU A 98 14.84 -8.87 -13.45
CA LEU A 98 15.27 -9.87 -12.49
C LEU A 98 14.86 -11.28 -12.92
N VAL A 99 15.84 -12.16 -13.14
CA VAL A 99 15.65 -13.55 -13.54
C VAL A 99 16.05 -14.50 -12.42
N ALA A 100 15.25 -15.53 -12.18
CA ALA A 100 15.56 -16.63 -11.28
C ALA A 100 16.03 -17.85 -12.08
N THR A 101 17.19 -18.40 -11.72
CA THR A 101 17.75 -19.61 -12.34
C THR A 101 17.89 -20.72 -11.31
N PRO A 102 17.42 -21.94 -11.61
CA PRO A 102 17.60 -23.09 -10.73
C PRO A 102 19.02 -23.63 -10.84
N SER A 103 19.59 -24.01 -9.70
CA SER A 103 20.84 -24.77 -9.59
C SER A 103 20.61 -25.95 -8.65
N GLY A 104 20.17 -27.07 -9.22
CA GLY A 104 19.67 -28.20 -8.43
C GLY A 104 18.38 -27.85 -7.69
N ALA A 105 18.38 -28.00 -6.36
CA ALA A 105 17.25 -27.59 -5.51
C ALA A 105 17.28 -26.10 -5.12
N ALA A 106 18.42 -25.43 -5.34
CA ALA A 106 18.61 -24.02 -4.99
C ALA A 106 18.19 -23.09 -6.15
N TRP A 107 17.88 -21.84 -5.82
CA TRP A 107 17.62 -20.79 -6.80
C TRP A 107 18.59 -19.63 -6.62
N SER A 108 18.95 -18.99 -7.73
CA SER A 108 19.72 -17.75 -7.72
C SER A 108 19.02 -16.66 -8.53
N LEU A 109 19.02 -15.43 -8.03
CA LEU A 109 18.46 -14.27 -8.72
C LEU A 109 19.57 -13.40 -9.29
N THR A 110 19.42 -13.00 -10.57
CA THR A 110 20.32 -12.08 -11.25
C THR A 110 19.53 -11.08 -12.08
N GLY A 111 19.92 -9.81 -12.02
CA GLY A 111 19.28 -8.71 -12.75
C GLY A 111 18.79 -7.62 -11.79
N THR A 112 17.81 -6.83 -12.24
CA THR A 112 17.37 -5.64 -11.50
C THR A 112 15.88 -5.67 -11.18
N LYS A 113 15.54 -5.33 -9.93
CA LYS A 113 14.15 -5.07 -9.50
C LYS A 113 13.93 -3.56 -9.36
N PRO A 114 13.02 -2.93 -10.14
CA PRO A 114 13.03 -1.48 -10.32
C PRO A 114 12.46 -0.66 -9.16
N TRP A 115 11.54 -1.21 -8.37
CA TRP A 115 10.85 -0.48 -7.29
C TRP A 115 10.92 -1.26 -5.98
N CYS A 116 11.92 -0.93 -5.16
CA CYS A 116 12.21 -1.63 -3.92
C CYS A 116 12.22 -0.66 -2.74
N SER A 117 11.03 -0.31 -2.24
CA SER A 117 10.88 0.60 -1.10
C SER A 117 11.70 0.13 0.10
N LEU A 118 12.54 1.03 0.63
CA LEU A 118 13.34 0.84 1.84
C LEU A 118 14.31 -0.35 1.80
N ALA A 119 14.71 -0.80 0.61
CA ALA A 119 15.61 -1.96 0.48
C ALA A 119 16.96 -1.79 1.21
N ASP A 120 17.42 -0.57 1.45
CA ASP A 120 18.60 -0.24 2.23
C ASP A 120 18.40 -0.39 3.76
N ARG A 121 17.15 -0.52 4.23
CA ARG A 121 16.79 -0.58 5.65
C ARG A 121 16.12 -1.89 6.07
N LEU A 122 15.58 -2.65 5.12
CA LEU A 122 14.89 -3.92 5.37
C LEU A 122 15.87 -5.08 5.56
N ASP A 123 15.43 -6.11 6.29
CA ASP A 123 16.20 -7.34 6.53
C ASP A 123 16.05 -8.31 5.35
N GLY A 124 14.82 -8.48 4.84
CA GLY A 124 14.54 -9.36 3.70
C GLY A 124 13.40 -8.85 2.83
N ALA A 125 13.11 -9.55 1.74
CA ALA A 125 11.95 -9.26 0.91
C ALA A 125 11.39 -10.49 0.22
N LEU A 126 10.09 -10.41 -0.10
CA LEU A 126 9.46 -11.25 -1.11
C LEU A 126 9.58 -10.56 -2.46
N VAL A 127 10.23 -11.22 -3.42
CA VAL A 127 10.56 -10.63 -4.73
C VAL A 127 10.03 -11.52 -5.85
N THR A 128 9.28 -10.94 -6.79
CA THR A 128 8.92 -11.67 -8.02
C THR A 128 10.09 -11.65 -9.00
N ALA A 129 10.36 -12.78 -9.63
CA ALA A 129 11.40 -12.89 -10.66
C ALA A 129 10.89 -13.70 -11.86
N ALA A 130 11.44 -13.39 -13.03
CA ALA A 130 11.19 -14.11 -14.27
C ALA A 130 11.85 -15.48 -14.24
N LEU A 131 11.12 -16.52 -14.67
CA LEU A 131 11.71 -17.81 -14.97
C LEU A 131 12.19 -17.83 -16.44
N PRO A 132 13.14 -18.71 -16.80
CA PRO A 132 13.55 -18.88 -18.20
C PRO A 132 12.40 -19.27 -19.13
N SER A 133 11.33 -19.88 -18.61
CA SER A 133 10.10 -20.20 -19.36
C SER A 133 9.28 -18.97 -19.76
N GLY A 134 9.56 -17.80 -19.18
CA GLY A 134 8.74 -16.60 -19.31
C GLY A 134 7.73 -16.41 -18.16
N ASP A 135 7.49 -17.45 -17.36
CA ASP A 135 6.61 -17.39 -16.20
C ASP A 135 7.22 -16.56 -15.05
N ARG A 136 6.48 -16.46 -13.94
CA ARG A 136 6.91 -15.75 -12.74
C ARG A 136 6.79 -16.62 -11.51
N ARG A 137 7.73 -16.44 -10.57
CA ARG A 137 7.67 -17.04 -9.24
C ARG A 137 8.08 -16.01 -8.20
N LEU A 138 7.55 -16.18 -6.99
CA LEU A 138 7.95 -15.37 -5.83
C LEU A 138 9.10 -16.05 -5.11
N PHE A 139 10.02 -15.24 -4.58
CA PHE A 139 11.16 -15.71 -3.82
C PHE A 139 11.33 -14.90 -2.55
N ALA A 140 11.70 -15.55 -1.46
CA ALA A 140 12.22 -14.92 -0.26
C ALA A 140 13.74 -14.72 -0.41
N VAL A 141 14.20 -13.51 -0.12
CA VAL A 141 15.62 -13.13 -0.22
C VAL A 141 16.06 -12.35 1.02
N ASP A 142 17.29 -12.61 1.46
CA ASP A 142 18.01 -11.77 2.41
C ASP A 142 18.55 -10.53 1.68
N LEU A 143 18.10 -9.33 2.07
CA LEU A 143 18.54 -8.08 1.46
C LEU A 143 19.88 -7.59 1.99
N ARG A 144 20.39 -8.21 3.06
CA ARG A 144 21.72 -7.94 3.65
C ARG A 144 22.79 -8.91 3.16
N GLY A 145 22.38 -9.90 2.37
CA GLY A 145 23.27 -10.89 1.78
C GLY A 145 24.20 -10.33 0.70
N PRO A 146 25.28 -11.06 0.39
CA PRO A 146 26.17 -10.71 -0.72
C PRO A 146 25.44 -10.71 -2.06
N GLY A 147 25.84 -9.81 -2.97
CA GLY A 147 25.25 -9.69 -4.31
C GLY A 147 23.98 -8.84 -4.39
N VAL A 148 23.45 -8.35 -3.25
CA VAL A 148 22.35 -7.37 -3.21
C VAL A 148 22.92 -5.96 -3.14
N SER A 149 22.53 -5.09 -4.07
CA SER A 149 22.96 -3.68 -4.08
C SER A 149 21.83 -2.72 -4.43
N VAL A 150 21.56 -1.77 -3.54
CA VAL A 150 20.62 -0.67 -3.80
C VAL A 150 21.28 0.33 -4.74
N VAL A 151 20.61 0.69 -5.84
CA VAL A 151 21.14 1.66 -6.80
C VAL A 151 20.95 3.08 -6.26
N PRO A 152 22.03 3.78 -5.88
CA PRO A 152 21.92 5.07 -5.19
C PRO A 152 21.44 6.17 -6.12
N GLY A 153 20.84 7.21 -5.55
CA GLY A 153 20.55 8.43 -6.29
C GLY A 153 19.45 8.31 -7.36
N THR A 154 18.59 7.30 -7.28
CA THR A 154 17.47 7.11 -8.22
C THR A 154 16.16 7.70 -7.68
N TRP A 155 16.00 7.79 -6.36
CA TRP A 155 14.85 8.43 -5.72
C TRP A 155 15.02 9.97 -5.72
N ARG A 156 14.09 10.67 -6.38
CA ARG A 156 14.05 12.14 -6.52
C ARG A 156 12.68 12.72 -6.17
N ALA A 157 11.89 11.96 -5.42
CA ALA A 157 10.51 12.27 -5.13
C ALA A 157 10.37 13.55 -4.29
N ARG A 158 9.17 14.15 -4.33
CA ARG A 158 8.77 15.29 -3.49
C ARG A 158 7.80 14.90 -2.38
N GLY A 159 7.04 13.85 -2.59
CA GLY A 159 6.37 13.08 -1.54
C GLY A 159 7.11 11.79 -1.25
N LEU A 160 6.87 11.20 -0.09
CA LEU A 160 7.52 9.98 0.40
C LEU A 160 9.05 10.08 0.27
N VAL A 161 9.60 11.25 0.56
CA VAL A 161 11.03 11.55 0.40
C VAL A 161 11.89 10.61 1.23
N GLU A 162 11.37 10.21 2.38
CA GLU A 162 11.97 9.29 3.34
C GLU A 162 11.76 7.80 2.99
N ILE A 163 11.01 7.48 1.92
CA ILE A 163 10.78 6.11 1.42
C ILE A 163 11.52 5.92 0.07
N PRO A 164 12.86 5.85 0.05
CA PRO A 164 13.59 5.52 -1.16
C PRO A 164 13.04 4.22 -1.76
N SER A 165 12.51 4.30 -2.98
CA SER A 165 11.88 3.17 -3.67
C SER A 165 12.53 2.92 -5.03
N GLY A 166 13.85 3.05 -5.08
CA GLY A 166 14.65 2.86 -6.28
C GLY A 166 14.95 1.39 -6.61
N PRO A 167 15.76 1.17 -7.66
CA PRO A 167 16.13 -0.16 -8.09
C PRO A 167 17.09 -0.87 -7.13
N VAL A 168 16.98 -2.19 -7.07
CA VAL A 168 17.95 -3.09 -6.43
C VAL A 168 18.47 -4.06 -7.46
N ARG A 169 19.80 -4.17 -7.54
CA ARG A 169 20.51 -5.12 -8.39
C ARG A 169 20.88 -6.35 -7.58
N PHE A 170 20.65 -7.51 -8.18
CA PHE A 170 20.93 -8.83 -7.65
C PHE A 170 21.99 -9.49 -8.54
N GLU A 171 23.05 -10.02 -7.93
CA GLU A 171 24.13 -10.74 -8.60
C GLU A 171 24.26 -12.13 -7.98
N ALA A 172 23.68 -13.13 -8.65
CA ALA A 172 23.66 -14.54 -8.20
C ALA A 172 23.20 -14.71 -6.74
N VAL A 173 22.19 -13.94 -6.31
CA VAL A 173 21.71 -13.92 -4.93
C VAL A 173 20.93 -15.20 -4.64
N PRO A 174 21.29 -16.00 -3.61
CA PRO A 174 20.53 -17.16 -3.19
C PRO A 174 19.10 -16.77 -2.81
N ALA A 175 18.14 -17.60 -3.22
CA ALA A 175 16.74 -17.30 -3.01
C ALA A 175 15.92 -18.55 -2.70
N GLU A 176 14.94 -18.40 -1.82
CA GLU A 176 14.04 -19.48 -1.44
C GLU A 176 12.71 -19.30 -2.17
N PRO A 177 12.22 -20.30 -2.92
CA PRO A 177 10.97 -20.17 -3.63
C PRO A 177 9.77 -20.11 -2.68
N VAL A 178 8.84 -19.20 -2.92
CA VAL A 178 7.58 -19.05 -2.17
C VAL A 178 6.40 -19.41 -3.06
N GLY A 179 5.71 -20.48 -2.70
CA GLY A 179 4.65 -21.08 -3.53
C GLY A 179 5.17 -21.66 -4.84
N GLU A 180 4.26 -22.13 -5.67
CA GLU A 180 4.58 -22.64 -7.01
C GLU A 180 4.74 -21.50 -8.04
N THR A 181 5.18 -21.84 -9.25
CA THR A 181 5.18 -20.91 -10.39
C THR A 181 3.78 -20.35 -10.61
N GLY A 182 3.65 -19.02 -10.78
CA GLY A 182 2.38 -18.33 -10.97
C GLY A 182 1.52 -18.15 -9.70
N TRP A 183 1.84 -18.86 -8.61
CA TRP A 183 1.04 -18.87 -7.38
C TRP A 183 0.81 -17.47 -6.81
N TYR A 184 1.84 -16.61 -6.81
CA TYR A 184 1.73 -15.25 -6.27
C TYR A 184 0.56 -14.45 -6.87
N LEU A 185 0.35 -14.50 -8.18
CA LEU A 185 -0.74 -13.76 -8.83
C LEU A 185 -2.09 -14.45 -8.70
N ALA A 186 -2.09 -15.77 -8.51
CA ALA A 186 -3.29 -16.59 -8.38
C ALA A 186 -3.81 -16.71 -6.93
N ARG A 187 -2.98 -16.39 -5.92
CA ARG A 187 -3.36 -16.55 -4.50
C ARG A 187 -4.62 -15.73 -4.18
N PRO A 188 -5.52 -16.24 -3.30
CA PRO A 188 -6.73 -15.52 -2.91
C PRO A 188 -6.45 -14.09 -2.41
N GLY A 189 -5.37 -13.91 -1.64
CA GLY A 189 -5.00 -12.63 -1.06
C GLY A 189 -4.41 -11.59 -2.03
N PHE A 190 -4.08 -11.91 -3.29
CA PHE A 190 -3.39 -10.95 -4.17
C PHE A 190 -4.24 -9.72 -4.47
N ALA A 191 -5.48 -9.95 -4.94
CA ALA A 191 -6.38 -8.86 -5.27
C ALA A 191 -6.80 -8.07 -4.01
N ILE A 192 -7.08 -8.79 -2.92
CA ILE A 192 -7.47 -8.20 -1.63
C ILE A 192 -6.33 -7.38 -1.01
N GLY A 193 -5.08 -7.84 -1.10
CA GLY A 193 -3.90 -7.10 -0.64
C GLY A 193 -3.76 -5.73 -1.33
N GLY A 194 -4.08 -5.66 -2.62
CA GLY A 194 -4.13 -4.38 -3.35
C GLY A 194 -5.13 -3.37 -2.80
N ILE A 195 -6.18 -3.81 -2.10
CA ILE A 195 -7.14 -2.93 -1.41
C ILE A 195 -6.52 -2.38 -0.11
N GLY A 196 -5.65 -3.13 0.57
CA GLY A 196 -4.90 -2.63 1.74
C GLY A 196 -4.04 -1.41 1.43
N VAL A 197 -3.43 -1.37 0.23
CA VAL A 197 -2.73 -0.18 -0.27
C VAL A 197 -3.71 1.00 -0.46
N ALA A 198 -4.92 0.75 -0.98
CA ALA A 198 -5.95 1.77 -1.09
C ALA A 198 -6.44 2.28 0.27
N ALA A 199 -6.49 1.43 1.30
CA ALA A 199 -6.78 1.87 2.68
C ALA A 199 -5.75 2.89 3.18
N CYS A 200 -4.46 2.75 2.80
CA CYS A 200 -3.44 3.76 3.10
C CYS A 200 -3.75 5.09 2.38
N TRP A 201 -4.11 5.06 1.09
CA TRP A 201 -4.47 6.28 0.36
C TRP A 201 -5.69 6.98 0.98
N PHE A 202 -6.71 6.19 1.33
CA PHE A 202 -7.88 6.68 2.04
C PHE A 202 -7.50 7.34 3.37
N GLY A 203 -6.64 6.73 4.18
CA GLY A 203 -6.12 7.34 5.39
C GLY A 203 -5.44 8.69 5.13
N GLY A 204 -4.58 8.76 4.10
CA GLY A 204 -3.97 10.01 3.65
C GLY A 204 -5.00 11.10 3.34
N ALA A 205 -6.05 10.75 2.59
CA ALA A 205 -7.16 11.63 2.26
C ALA A 205 -7.96 12.07 3.49
N VAL A 206 -8.20 11.17 4.46
CA VAL A 206 -8.82 11.51 5.75
C VAL A 206 -8.00 12.56 6.49
N GLY A 207 -6.68 12.45 6.49
CA GLY A 207 -5.80 13.45 7.08
C GLY A 207 -5.93 14.85 6.45
N ILE A 208 -6.04 14.91 5.13
CA ILE A 208 -6.30 16.16 4.40
C ILE A 208 -7.69 16.71 4.73
N GLY A 209 -8.72 15.85 4.73
CA GLY A 209 -10.08 16.25 5.12
C GLY A 209 -10.17 16.78 6.55
N ARG A 210 -9.40 16.21 7.49
CA ARG A 210 -9.29 16.72 8.87
C ARG A 210 -8.72 18.13 8.93
N ALA A 211 -7.77 18.48 8.05
CA ALA A 211 -7.24 19.85 7.97
C ALA A 211 -8.32 20.84 7.48
N VAL A 212 -9.11 20.46 6.47
CA VAL A 212 -10.24 21.27 5.97
C VAL A 212 -11.32 21.43 7.04
N LEU A 213 -11.65 20.34 7.75
CA LEU A 213 -12.60 20.37 8.88
C LEU A 213 -12.12 21.33 9.99
N ALA A 214 -10.84 21.29 10.35
CA ALA A 214 -10.28 22.17 11.36
C ALA A 214 -10.38 23.65 10.94
N ALA A 215 -10.06 23.97 9.68
CA ALA A 215 -10.20 25.32 9.13
C ALA A 215 -11.67 25.78 9.16
N ALA A 216 -12.60 24.93 8.73
CA ALA A 216 -14.03 25.22 8.70
C ALA A 216 -14.60 25.47 10.11
N ARG A 217 -14.11 24.74 11.13
CA ARG A 217 -14.48 24.97 12.54
C ARG A 217 -13.91 26.27 13.08
N ALA A 218 -12.69 26.63 12.72
CA ALA A 218 -12.03 27.83 13.19
C ALA A 218 -12.67 29.10 12.61
N LYS A 219 -13.03 29.08 11.31
CA LYS A 219 -13.69 30.19 10.63
C LYS A 219 -14.67 29.68 9.59
N PRO A 220 -15.94 29.44 9.96
CA PRO A 220 -16.96 29.00 9.01
C PRO A 220 -17.17 30.04 7.90
N ASP A 221 -17.18 29.56 6.67
CA ASP A 221 -17.47 30.32 5.45
C ASP A 221 -18.27 29.41 4.49
N PRO A 222 -19.28 29.90 3.75
CA PRO A 222 -20.12 29.05 2.89
C PRO A 222 -19.33 28.25 1.83
N PHE A 223 -18.26 28.81 1.26
CA PHE A 223 -17.46 28.14 0.24
C PHE A 223 -16.53 27.09 0.87
N LEU A 224 -15.93 27.41 2.01
CA LEU A 224 -15.17 26.43 2.80
C LEU A 224 -16.06 25.26 3.25
N LEU A 225 -17.29 25.55 3.70
CA LEU A 225 -18.27 24.52 4.05
C LEU A 225 -18.72 23.67 2.85
N ALA A 226 -18.85 24.28 1.66
CA ALA A 226 -19.16 23.54 0.44
C ALA A 226 -18.04 22.56 0.05
N HIS A 227 -16.77 22.99 0.18
CA HIS A 227 -15.62 22.10 -0.02
C HIS A 227 -15.58 20.98 1.02
N LEU A 228 -15.82 21.31 2.29
CA LEU A 228 -15.87 20.31 3.36
C LEU A 228 -16.98 19.26 3.11
N GLY A 229 -18.18 19.68 2.72
CA GLY A 229 -19.29 18.76 2.44
C GLY A 229 -18.99 17.81 1.28
N ALA A 230 -18.34 18.30 0.22
CA ALA A 230 -17.91 17.44 -0.88
C ALA A 230 -16.76 16.49 -0.49
N ILE A 231 -15.83 16.93 0.36
CA ILE A 231 -14.78 16.04 0.90
C ILE A 231 -15.41 14.96 1.79
N ASP A 232 -16.39 15.30 2.62
CA ASP A 232 -17.11 14.35 3.47
C ASP A 232 -17.84 13.28 2.64
N GLU A 233 -18.55 13.68 1.57
CA GLU A 233 -19.22 12.75 0.65
C GLU A 233 -18.24 11.75 0.02
N LEU A 234 -17.11 12.24 -0.49
CA LEU A 234 -16.06 11.40 -1.09
C LEU A 234 -15.46 10.42 -0.07
N LEU A 235 -15.16 10.90 1.15
CA LEU A 235 -14.64 10.06 2.23
C LEU A 235 -15.67 9.02 2.66
N ALA A 236 -16.94 9.39 2.76
CA ALA A 236 -18.02 8.48 3.08
C ALA A 236 -18.17 7.37 2.03
N GLY A 237 -18.10 7.72 0.74
CA GLY A 237 -18.12 6.74 -0.36
C GLY A 237 -16.95 5.76 -0.32
N CYS A 238 -15.73 6.26 -0.08
CA CYS A 238 -14.54 5.40 0.08
C CYS A 238 -14.69 4.46 1.27
N ARG A 239 -15.17 4.99 2.40
CA ARG A 239 -15.37 4.26 3.64
C ARG A 239 -16.34 3.10 3.46
N LEU A 240 -17.47 3.34 2.78
CA LEU A 240 -18.46 2.29 2.49
C LEU A 240 -17.88 1.22 1.56
N ALA A 241 -17.16 1.62 0.52
CA ALA A 241 -16.52 0.68 -0.40
C ALA A 241 -15.45 -0.20 0.28
N LEU A 242 -14.68 0.37 1.21
CA LEU A 242 -13.69 -0.38 1.99
C LEU A 242 -14.34 -1.31 3.01
N ALA A 243 -15.44 -0.89 3.66
CA ALA A 243 -16.19 -1.73 4.58
C ALA A 243 -16.79 -2.96 3.88
N ASP A 244 -17.54 -2.75 2.79
CA ASP A 244 -18.13 -3.82 1.97
C ASP A 244 -17.05 -4.80 1.47
N ALA A 245 -15.93 -4.26 0.98
CA ALA A 245 -14.86 -5.10 0.47
C ALA A 245 -14.18 -5.94 1.56
N ALA A 246 -14.07 -5.43 2.78
CA ALA A 246 -13.49 -6.17 3.90
C ALA A 246 -14.42 -7.31 4.33
N GLU A 247 -15.72 -7.05 4.47
CA GLU A 247 -16.72 -8.06 4.81
C GLU A 247 -16.75 -9.20 3.78
N ARG A 248 -16.75 -8.85 2.50
CA ARG A 248 -16.72 -9.83 1.40
C ARG A 248 -15.41 -10.62 1.34
N ALA A 249 -14.28 -9.98 1.64
CA ALA A 249 -12.99 -10.65 1.69
C ALA A 249 -12.97 -11.71 2.81
N ASP A 250 -13.47 -11.37 4.00
CA ASP A 250 -13.54 -12.29 5.14
C ASP A 250 -14.57 -13.42 4.92
N ALA A 251 -15.66 -13.15 4.20
CA ALA A 251 -16.64 -14.17 3.80
C ALA A 251 -16.15 -15.11 2.68
N GLY A 252 -15.10 -14.72 1.95
CA GLY A 252 -14.66 -15.44 0.76
C GLY A 252 -15.58 -15.24 -0.47
N ASP A 253 -16.36 -14.17 -0.48
CA ASP A 253 -17.48 -13.98 -1.42
C ASP A 253 -17.11 -13.15 -2.67
N GLY A 254 -17.40 -13.73 -3.83
CA GLY A 254 -17.50 -13.04 -5.12
C GLY A 254 -16.22 -13.02 -5.96
N ALA A 255 -16.11 -12.03 -6.86
CA ALA A 255 -14.99 -11.87 -7.78
C ALA A 255 -13.93 -10.90 -7.21
N PRO A 256 -12.90 -11.37 -6.47
CA PRO A 256 -11.96 -10.50 -5.74
C PRO A 256 -11.17 -9.57 -6.66
N ARG A 257 -10.93 -9.98 -7.91
CA ARG A 257 -10.26 -9.14 -8.92
C ARG A 257 -11.09 -7.90 -9.29
N ILE A 258 -12.38 -8.06 -9.60
CA ILE A 258 -13.26 -6.94 -9.95
C ILE A 258 -13.47 -6.04 -8.73
N LEU A 259 -13.71 -6.65 -7.56
CA LEU A 259 -13.84 -5.94 -6.29
C LEU A 259 -12.64 -5.03 -6.03
N ALA A 260 -11.42 -5.57 -6.08
CA ALA A 260 -10.21 -4.81 -5.84
C ALA A 260 -10.02 -3.65 -6.83
N LYS A 261 -10.29 -3.89 -8.11
CA LYS A 261 -10.21 -2.85 -9.15
C LYS A 261 -11.21 -1.71 -8.91
N ARG A 262 -12.46 -2.03 -8.55
CA ARG A 262 -13.50 -1.05 -8.24
C ARG A 262 -13.11 -0.21 -7.02
N VAL A 263 -12.76 -0.86 -5.90
CA VAL A 263 -12.42 -0.15 -4.64
C VAL A 263 -11.19 0.73 -4.83
N ARG A 264 -10.11 0.21 -5.42
CA ARG A 264 -8.89 0.98 -5.69
C ARG A 264 -9.18 2.20 -6.59
N SER A 265 -10.02 2.04 -7.61
CA SER A 265 -10.37 3.14 -8.52
C SER A 265 -11.26 4.19 -7.83
N THR A 266 -12.22 3.77 -7.01
CA THR A 266 -13.04 4.66 -6.19
C THR A 266 -12.18 5.50 -5.26
N VAL A 267 -11.27 4.86 -4.52
CA VAL A 267 -10.39 5.55 -3.57
C VAL A 267 -9.39 6.46 -4.29
N ALA A 268 -8.78 6.00 -5.40
CA ALA A 268 -7.83 6.81 -6.16
C ALA A 268 -8.47 8.10 -6.68
N ARG A 269 -9.65 8.00 -7.32
CA ARG A 269 -10.41 9.17 -7.80
C ARG A 269 -10.78 10.12 -6.67
N ALA A 270 -11.23 9.59 -5.53
CA ALA A 270 -11.56 10.41 -4.37
C ALA A 270 -10.33 11.15 -3.83
N CYS A 271 -9.16 10.50 -3.78
CA CYS A 271 -7.92 11.14 -3.33
C CYS A 271 -7.54 12.33 -4.24
N GLU A 272 -7.63 12.17 -5.55
CA GLU A 272 -7.36 13.27 -6.51
C GLU A 272 -8.30 14.46 -6.30
N GLU A 273 -9.61 14.19 -6.18
CA GLU A 273 -10.61 15.22 -5.98
C GLU A 273 -10.47 15.91 -4.61
N ILE A 274 -10.15 15.16 -3.55
CA ILE A 274 -9.91 15.71 -2.21
C ILE A 274 -8.66 16.62 -2.21
N LEU A 275 -7.58 16.22 -2.89
CA LEU A 275 -6.39 17.06 -3.06
C LEU A 275 -6.73 18.39 -3.72
N TRP A 276 -7.48 18.35 -4.82
CA TRP A 276 -7.94 19.55 -5.53
C TRP A 276 -8.83 20.44 -4.64
N ARG A 277 -9.85 19.84 -4.00
CA ARG A 277 -10.78 20.56 -3.12
C ARG A 277 -10.08 21.19 -1.92
N ALA A 278 -9.15 20.49 -1.30
CA ALA A 278 -8.39 21.02 -0.16
C ALA A 278 -7.52 22.20 -0.56
N GLY A 279 -6.86 22.14 -1.73
CA GLY A 279 -6.09 23.28 -2.26
C GLY A 279 -6.96 24.51 -2.50
N HIS A 280 -8.17 24.33 -3.05
CA HIS A 280 -9.13 25.42 -3.25
C HIS A 280 -9.68 25.97 -1.92
N ALA A 281 -9.99 25.09 -0.97
CA ALA A 281 -10.58 25.45 0.32
C ALA A 281 -9.60 26.19 1.25
N LEU A 282 -8.34 25.78 1.24
CA LEU A 282 -7.33 26.26 2.19
C LEU A 282 -6.38 27.31 1.60
N GLY A 283 -6.34 27.41 0.27
CA GLY A 283 -5.39 28.25 -0.45
C GLY A 283 -3.94 27.79 -0.27
N PRO A 284 -2.97 28.64 -0.63
CA PRO A 284 -1.56 28.25 -0.68
C PRO A 284 -0.89 28.17 0.70
N ALA A 285 -1.48 28.77 1.75
CA ALA A 285 -0.79 28.92 3.03
C ALA A 285 -0.44 27.55 3.68
N PRO A 286 -1.35 26.56 3.79
CA PRO A 286 -0.97 25.28 4.41
C PRO A 286 0.07 24.48 3.62
N ILE A 287 0.05 24.54 2.29
CA ILE A 287 1.07 23.86 1.47
C ILE A 287 2.44 24.57 1.48
N ALA A 288 2.50 25.85 1.88
CA ALA A 288 3.73 26.63 1.93
C ALA A 288 4.31 26.78 3.35
N LEU A 289 3.46 26.79 4.38
CA LEU A 289 3.81 27.20 5.73
C LEU A 289 3.56 26.12 6.80
N ASP A 290 2.80 25.07 6.49
CA ASP A 290 2.59 23.92 7.37
C ASP A 290 3.33 22.71 6.79
N ALA A 291 4.47 22.37 7.40
CA ALA A 291 5.30 21.26 6.97
C ALA A 291 4.56 19.91 6.98
N ALA A 292 3.68 19.67 7.96
CA ALA A 292 2.94 18.42 8.07
C ALA A 292 1.87 18.31 6.97
N HIS A 293 1.15 19.41 6.70
CA HIS A 293 0.16 19.44 5.62
C HIS A 293 0.82 19.35 4.24
N ALA A 294 1.88 20.12 3.99
CA ALA A 294 2.63 20.11 2.74
C ALA A 294 3.19 18.71 2.43
N LYS A 295 3.78 18.05 3.43
CA LYS A 295 4.24 16.66 3.32
C LYS A 295 3.09 15.72 2.96
N ARG A 296 1.98 15.76 3.69
CA ARG A 296 0.82 14.89 3.43
C ARG A 296 0.28 15.03 2.01
N VAL A 297 0.19 16.25 1.50
CA VAL A 297 -0.25 16.53 0.12
C VAL A 297 0.73 15.90 -0.88
N ALA A 298 2.03 16.16 -0.74
CA ALA A 298 3.04 15.63 -1.65
C ALA A 298 3.10 14.09 -1.61
N ASP A 299 3.03 13.50 -0.41
CA ASP A 299 3.01 12.06 -0.20
C ASP A 299 1.82 11.40 -0.88
N LEU A 300 0.61 11.94 -0.67
CA LEU A 300 -0.60 11.36 -1.25
C LEU A 300 -0.59 11.46 -2.77
N GLN A 301 -0.16 12.60 -3.32
CA GLN A 301 0.00 12.82 -4.76
C GLN A 301 0.89 11.75 -5.40
N LEU A 302 1.97 11.34 -4.74
CA LEU A 302 2.83 10.28 -5.23
C LEU A 302 2.26 8.88 -4.98
N TYR A 303 1.79 8.61 -3.75
CA TYR A 303 1.40 7.25 -3.36
C TYR A 303 0.20 6.74 -4.17
N VAL A 304 -0.75 7.62 -4.48
CA VAL A 304 -1.92 7.25 -5.30
C VAL A 304 -1.57 6.87 -6.74
N ARG A 305 -0.38 7.22 -7.26
CA ARG A 305 0.08 6.80 -8.61
C ARG A 305 0.45 5.32 -8.71
N GLN A 306 0.37 4.57 -7.61
CA GLN A 306 0.33 3.11 -7.68
C GLN A 306 -1.02 2.58 -8.22
N HIS A 307 -2.04 3.43 -8.37
CA HIS A 307 -3.13 3.23 -9.32
C HIS A 307 -2.68 3.80 -10.68
N HIS A 308 -2.61 2.95 -11.71
CA HIS A 308 -2.08 3.32 -13.04
C HIS A 308 -3.11 4.05 -13.92
N ALA A 309 -4.00 4.85 -13.30
CA ALA A 309 -5.03 5.65 -13.95
C ALA A 309 -5.84 4.84 -14.98
N GLU A 310 -5.84 5.28 -16.25
CA GLU A 310 -6.62 4.68 -17.33
C GLU A 310 -6.22 3.22 -17.61
N ARG A 311 -4.98 2.80 -17.32
CA ARG A 311 -4.56 1.40 -17.48
C ARG A 311 -5.29 0.48 -16.49
N ASP A 312 -5.44 0.93 -15.24
CA ASP A 312 -6.16 0.16 -14.23
C ASP A 312 -7.68 0.18 -14.52
N LEU A 313 -8.22 1.28 -15.06
CA LEU A 313 -9.62 1.37 -15.51
C LEU A 313 -9.90 0.51 -16.75
N ALA A 314 -9.00 0.47 -17.73
CA ALA A 314 -9.12 -0.41 -18.89
C ALA A 314 -9.15 -1.88 -18.44
N SER A 315 -8.24 -2.25 -17.54
CA SER A 315 -8.23 -3.60 -16.95
C SER A 315 -9.48 -3.92 -16.11
N LEU A 316 -10.16 -2.92 -15.54
CA LEU A 316 -11.48 -3.08 -14.94
C LEU A 316 -12.56 -3.28 -16.01
N GLY A 317 -12.55 -2.48 -17.08
CA GLY A 317 -13.48 -2.59 -18.19
C GLY A 317 -13.43 -3.96 -18.86
N GLU A 318 -12.23 -4.49 -19.11
CA GLU A 318 -12.01 -5.86 -19.62
C GLU A 318 -12.62 -6.92 -18.70
N ALA A 319 -12.41 -6.79 -17.39
CA ALA A 319 -12.95 -7.74 -16.42
C ALA A 319 -14.47 -7.68 -16.34
N VAL A 320 -15.06 -6.49 -16.40
CA VAL A 320 -16.52 -6.30 -16.40
C VAL A 320 -17.16 -6.82 -17.69
N ALA A 321 -16.53 -6.59 -18.84
CA ALA A 321 -17.04 -7.06 -20.13
C ALA A 321 -17.05 -8.60 -20.28
N ALA A 322 -16.34 -9.31 -19.40
CA ALA A 322 -16.32 -10.77 -19.35
C ALA A 322 -17.44 -11.37 -18.48
N GLU A 323 -18.24 -10.56 -17.79
CA GLU A 323 -19.36 -11.00 -16.93
C GLU A 323 -20.70 -10.99 -17.71
N GLU A 324 -21.60 -11.94 -17.42
CA GLU A 324 -22.86 -12.15 -18.18
C GLU A 324 -23.92 -11.06 -17.91
N SER A 325 -24.06 -10.58 -16.66
CA SER A 325 -24.79 -9.35 -16.31
C SER A 325 -24.13 -8.69 -15.10
N PRO A 326 -23.31 -7.65 -15.30
CA PRO A 326 -22.61 -6.99 -14.20
C PRO A 326 -23.51 -6.09 -13.33
N TRP A 327 -24.78 -5.88 -13.75
CA TRP A 327 -25.83 -5.07 -13.11
C TRP A 327 -27.21 -5.69 -13.35
#